data_AF-A0A6L3X605-F1
#
_entry.id   AF-A0A6L3X605-F1
#
_cell.length_a   1.000
_cell.length_b   1.000
_cell.length_c   1.000
_cell.angle_alpha   90.00
_cell.angle_beta   90.00
_cell.angle_gamma   90.00
#
_symmetry.space_group_name_H-M   'P 1'
#
loop_
_entity.id
_entity.type
_entity.pdbx_description
1 polymer ?
#
loop_
_entity_poly.entity_id
_entity_poly.type
_entity_poly.pdbx_seq_one_letter_code
_entity_poly.pdbx_strand_id
1 'polypeptide(L)'
;MNALTLTPGSLTLKQLRHVWRHPVTLSLDESAHRAINDSVACVEAIVAEGRTAYGINTGFGLLAQTRIATHDLENLQRSLVLSHAAGVGQPLD
;
A
#
# COMPACT_ATOMS: atom_id res chain seq x y z
N MET A 1 27.87 7.54 -4.20
CA MET A 1 26.53 7.03 -3.83
C MET A 1 25.58 7.48 -4.91
N ASN A 2 24.87 6.57 -5.58
CA ASN A 2 23.91 6.95 -6.62
C ASN A 2 22.59 7.32 -5.94
N ALA A 3 22.06 8.50 -6.25
CA ALA A 3 20.77 8.96 -5.75
C ALA A 3 19.75 9.03 -6.88
N LEU A 4 18.50 8.66 -6.61
CA LEU A 4 17.39 8.76 -7.55
C LEU A 4 16.15 9.30 -6.84
N THR A 5 15.66 10.45 -7.30
CA THR A 5 14.36 10.98 -6.91
C THR A 5 13.27 10.36 -7.78
N LEU A 6 12.25 9.77 -7.15
CA LEU A 6 11.08 9.21 -7.81
C LEU A 6 10.04 10.30 -8.07
N THR A 7 9.86 10.67 -9.33
CA THR A 7 8.76 11.55 -9.76
C THR A 7 7.59 10.70 -10.26
N PRO A 8 6.36 10.91 -9.74
CA PRO A 8 5.18 10.15 -10.17
C PRO A 8 4.99 10.12 -11.69
N GLY A 9 4.64 8.95 -12.22
CA GLY A 9 4.38 8.76 -13.66
C GLY A 9 5.60 8.85 -14.59
N SER A 10 6.80 9.13 -14.06
CA SER A 10 8.00 9.39 -14.88
C SER A 10 9.05 8.28 -14.78
N LEU A 11 8.74 7.16 -14.11
CA LEU A 11 9.69 6.09 -13.86
C LEU A 11 9.97 5.29 -15.14
N THR A 12 11.24 5.20 -15.53
CA THR A 12 11.68 4.47 -16.72
C THR A 12 12.17 3.06 -16.38
N LEU A 13 12.08 2.13 -17.35
CA LEU A 13 12.66 0.79 -17.23
C LEU A 13 14.19 0.81 -17.01
N LYS A 14 14.89 1.83 -17.53
CA LYS A 14 16.33 2.01 -17.32
C LYS A 14 16.64 2.34 -15.85
N GLN A 15 15.85 3.21 -15.23
CA GLN A 15 15.97 3.53 -13.80
C GLN A 15 15.66 2.30 -12.94
N LEU A 16 14.59 1.56 -13.24
CA LEU A 16 14.26 0.31 -12.54
C LEU A 16 15.41 -0.70 -12.59
N ARG A 17 15.99 -0.91 -13.77
CA ARG A 17 17.16 -1.80 -13.93
C ARG A 17 18.39 -1.30 -13.18
N HIS A 18 18.55 0.01 -13.03
CA HIS A 18 19.64 0.58 -12.26
C HIS A 18 19.48 0.32 -10.76
N VAL A 19 18.28 0.54 -10.22
CA VAL A 19 17.92 0.25 -8.82
C VAL A 19 18.07 -1.24 -8.52
N TRP A 20 17.70 -2.12 -9.45
CA TRP A 20 17.87 -3.57 -9.29
C TRP A 20 19.33 -4.00 -9.14
N ARG A 21 20.26 -3.35 -9.84
CA ARG A 21 21.66 -3.81 -9.97
C ARG A 21 22.62 -3.17 -8.99
N HIS A 22 22.25 -2.05 -8.39
CA HIS A 22 23.17 -1.23 -7.60
C HIS A 22 22.46 -0.67 -6.37
N PRO A 23 23.18 -0.47 -5.26
CA PRO A 23 22.65 0.28 -4.13
C PRO A 23 22.39 1.73 -4.55
N VAL A 24 21.14 2.17 -4.39
CA VAL A 24 20.68 3.52 -4.73
C VAL A 24 19.97 4.13 -3.53
N THR A 25 20.32 5.36 -3.20
CA THR A 25 19.54 6.16 -2.24
C THR A 25 18.32 6.71 -2.97
N LEU A 26 17.13 6.28 -2.56
CA LEU A 26 15.87 6.75 -3.12
C LEU A 26 15.31 7.91 -2.30
N SER A 27 14.74 8.89 -2.99
CA SER A 27 13.88 9.93 -2.42
C SER A 27 12.59 10.00 -3.23
N LEU A 28 11.55 10.56 -2.64
CA LEU A 28 10.32 10.88 -3.35
C LEU A 28 10.34 12.36 -3.73
N ASP A 29 9.86 12.68 -4.93
CA ASP A 29 9.69 14.07 -5.33
C ASP A 29 8.58 14.73 -4.50
N GLU A 30 8.78 16.00 -4.11
CA GLU A 30 7.83 16.75 -3.29
C GLU A 30 6.42 16.79 -3.91
N SER A 31 6.34 16.77 -5.25
CA SER A 31 5.06 16.75 -5.97
C SER A 31 4.15 15.56 -5.64
N ALA A 32 4.70 14.45 -5.13
CA ALA A 32 3.94 13.28 -4.76
C ALA A 32 3.18 13.43 -3.44
N HIS A 33 3.70 14.25 -2.52
CA HIS A 33 3.20 14.28 -1.14
C HIS A 33 1.75 14.75 -1.04
N ARG A 34 1.35 15.74 -1.82
CA ARG A 34 -0.04 16.23 -1.82
C ARG A 34 -1.03 15.12 -2.18
N ALA A 35 -0.78 14.40 -3.27
CA ALA A 35 -1.68 13.33 -3.72
C ALA A 35 -1.76 12.17 -2.73
N ILE A 36 -0.65 11.86 -2.05
CA ILE A 36 -0.62 10.85 -0.97
C ILE A 36 -1.49 11.32 0.21
N ASN A 37 -1.29 12.56 0.67
CA ASN A 37 -2.03 13.10 1.81
C ASN A 37 -3.53 13.21 1.51
N ASP A 38 -3.91 13.63 0.30
CA ASP A 38 -5.32 13.68 -0.13
C ASP A 38 -5.95 12.27 -0.13
N SER A 39 -5.21 11.25 -0.55
CA SER A 39 -5.66 9.86 -0.49
C SER A 39 -5.81 9.36 0.94
N VAL A 40 -4.90 9.72 1.85
CA VAL A 40 -4.99 9.38 3.28
C VAL A 40 -6.22 10.03 3.90
N ALA A 41 -6.42 11.33 3.68
CA ALA A 41 -7.57 12.07 4.18
C ALA A 41 -8.91 11.47 3.68
N CYS A 42 -8.95 10.99 2.43
CA CYS A 42 -10.12 10.29 1.88
C CYS A 42 -10.45 9.01 2.65
N VAL A 43 -9.44 8.18 2.96
CA VAL A 43 -9.62 6.95 3.75
C VAL A 43 -10.05 7.27 5.18
N GLU A 44 -9.43 8.26 5.82
CA GLU A 44 -9.80 8.71 7.16
C GLU A 44 -11.25 9.21 7.21
N ALA A 45 -11.68 9.98 6.22
CA ALA A 45 -13.06 10.44 6.10
C ALA A 45 -14.05 9.27 5.98
N ILE A 46 -13.76 8.26 5.16
CA ILE A 46 -14.60 7.05 5.03
C ILE A 46 -14.78 6.34 6.38
N VAL A 47 -13.69 6.19 7.13
CA VAL A 47 -13.71 5.56 8.45
C VAL A 47 -14.50 6.39 9.45
N ALA A 48 -14.28 7.72 9.48
CA ALA A 48 -14.96 8.65 10.37
C ALA A 48 -16.48 8.75 10.09
N GLU A 49 -16.86 8.77 8.81
CA GLU A 49 -18.26 8.77 8.36
C GLU A 49 -18.96 7.42 8.63
N GLY A 50 -18.20 6.37 8.97
CA GLY A 50 -18.72 5.03 9.19
C GLY A 50 -19.35 4.43 7.93
N ARG A 51 -18.93 4.87 6.74
CA ARG A 51 -19.38 4.30 5.46
C ARG A 51 -18.73 2.95 5.24
N THR A 52 -19.52 1.97 4.80
CA THR A 52 -19.00 0.64 4.46
C THR A 52 -18.13 0.74 3.21
N ALA A 53 -16.87 0.32 3.31
CA ALA A 53 -15.92 0.33 2.21
C ALA A 53 -15.05 -0.93 2.22
N TYR A 54 -14.99 -1.59 1.06
CA TYR A 54 -14.31 -2.88 0.91
C TYR A 54 -12.83 -2.80 1.28
N GLY A 55 -12.39 -3.71 2.13
CA GLY A 55 -10.99 -3.80 2.58
C GLY A 55 -10.53 -2.65 3.50
N ILE A 56 -11.43 -1.70 3.82
CA ILE A 56 -11.20 -0.67 4.83
C ILE A 56 -11.89 -1.07 6.13
N ASN A 57 -13.21 -1.28 6.11
CA ASN A 57 -13.99 -1.67 7.29
C ASN A 57 -14.95 -2.84 7.02
N THR A 58 -14.60 -3.68 6.04
CA THR A 58 -15.28 -4.95 5.77
C THR A 58 -14.30 -6.10 5.85
N GLY A 59 -14.82 -7.33 5.94
CA GLY A 59 -14.03 -8.52 5.63
C GLY A 59 -13.56 -8.58 4.17
N PHE A 60 -12.78 -9.61 3.84
CA PHE A 60 -12.21 -9.83 2.51
C PHE A 60 -12.88 -11.03 1.81
N GLY A 61 -12.91 -11.03 0.48
CA GLY A 61 -13.46 -12.14 -0.31
C GLY A 61 -14.92 -12.42 0.05
N LEU A 62 -15.22 -13.66 0.47
CA LEU A 62 -16.57 -14.07 0.89
C LEU A 62 -17.13 -13.23 2.05
N LEU A 63 -16.27 -12.61 2.85
CA LEU A 63 -16.67 -11.79 3.99
C LEU A 63 -16.79 -10.30 3.65
N ALA A 64 -16.75 -9.92 2.37
CA ALA A 64 -16.84 -8.53 1.90
C ALA A 64 -18.09 -7.78 2.37
N GLN A 65 -19.17 -8.48 2.67
CA GLN A 65 -20.43 -7.89 3.16
C GLN A 65 -20.46 -7.74 4.69
N THR A 66 -19.47 -8.28 5.40
CA THR A 66 -19.40 -8.22 6.87
C THR A 66 -18.67 -6.95 7.29
N ARG A 67 -19.36 -6.05 8.01
CA ARG A 67 -18.76 -4.84 8.59
C ARG A 67 -17.89 -5.20 9.79
N ILE A 68 -16.74 -4.55 9.91
CA ILE A 68 -15.78 -4.70 11.00
C ILE A 68 -15.77 -3.43 11.86
N ALA A 69 -15.67 -3.59 13.18
CA ALA A 69 -15.60 -2.46 14.10
C ALA A 69 -14.26 -1.72 13.96
N THR A 70 -14.25 -0.40 14.19
CA THR A 70 -13.05 0.43 14.03
C THR A 70 -11.86 -0.06 14.88
N HIS A 71 -12.12 -0.53 16.10
CA HIS A 71 -11.07 -1.03 17.01
C HIS A 71 -10.46 -2.37 16.56
N ASP A 72 -11.11 -3.09 15.65
CA ASP A 72 -10.64 -4.36 15.11
C ASP A 72 -9.91 -4.19 13.77
N LEU A 73 -9.88 -2.98 13.18
CA LEU A 73 -9.31 -2.77 11.84
C LEU A 73 -7.82 -3.08 11.77
N GLU A 74 -7.05 -2.76 12.80
CA GLU A 74 -5.62 -3.12 12.84
C GLU A 74 -5.43 -4.64 12.83
N ASN A 75 -6.21 -5.36 13.64
CA ASN A 75 -6.19 -6.82 13.69
C ASN A 75 -6.64 -7.45 12.37
N LEU A 76 -7.64 -6.85 11.72
CA LEU A 76 -8.11 -7.25 10.39
C LEU A 76 -7.00 -7.15 9.34
N GLN A 77 -6.31 -6.00 9.25
CA GLN A 77 -5.23 -5.79 8.28
C GLN A 77 -4.02 -6.71 8.56
N ARG A 78 -3.70 -6.97 9.83
CA ARG A 78 -2.68 -7.98 10.19
C ARG A 78 -3.08 -9.38 9.73
N SER A 79 -4.33 -9.78 9.98
CA SER A 79 -4.86 -11.08 9.62
C SER A 79 -4.93 -11.28 8.10
N LEU A 80 -5.16 -10.21 7.34
CA LEU A 80 -5.10 -10.23 5.88
C LEU A 80 -3.73 -10.72 5.39
N VAL A 81 -2.65 -10.09 5.85
CA VAL A 81 -1.27 -10.46 5.45
C VAL A 81 -0.99 -11.91 5.82
N LEU A 82 -1.34 -12.33 7.04
CA LEU A 82 -1.08 -13.69 7.52
C LEU A 82 -1.85 -14.75 6.74
N SER A 83 -3.12 -14.51 6.42
CA SER A 83 -3.95 -15.46 5.66
C SER A 83 -3.55 -15.57 4.19
N HIS A 84 -2.92 -14.54 3.61
CA HIS A 84 -2.49 -14.51 2.21
C HIS A 84 -1.02 -14.88 2.02
N ALA A 85 -0.24 -15.00 3.11
CA ALA A 85 1.13 -15.50 3.11
C ALA A 85 1.19 -17.04 2.88
N ALA A 86 0.53 -17.52 1.83
CA ALA A 86 0.40 -18.92 1.45
C ALA A 86 1.27 -19.30 0.24
N GLY A 87 2.27 -18.49 -0.09
CA GLY A 87 3.20 -18.75 -1.18
C GLY A 87 4.03 -20.03 -0.94
N VAL A 88 4.22 -20.82 -1.99
CA VAL A 88 5.02 -22.06 -1.96
C VAL A 88 6.03 -22.06 -3.12
N GLY A 89 7.07 -22.89 -3.01
CA GLY A 89 8.12 -23.00 -4.03
C GLY A 89 9.38 -22.21 -3.66
N GLN A 90 10.23 -21.97 -4.66
CA GLN A 90 11.48 -21.25 -4.44
C GLN A 90 11.22 -19.73 -4.33
N PRO A 91 11.92 -19.04 -3.43
CA PRO A 91 11.92 -17.58 -3.41
C PRO A 91 12.41 -16.99 -4.74
N LEU A 92 12.00 -15.75 -5.02
CA LEU A 92 12.60 -14.96 -6.09
C LEU A 92 14.06 -14.62 -5.73
N ASP A 93 14.90 -14.50 -6.74
CA ASP A 93 16.33 -14.16 -6.65
C ASP A 93 16.58 -12.66 -6.39
#